data_AF-A0A643FUX8-F1
#
_entry.id   AF-A0A643FUX8-F1
#
_cell.length_a   1.000
_cell.length_b   1.000
_cell.length_c   1.000
_cell.angle_alpha   90.00
_cell.angle_beta   90.00
_cell.angle_gamma   90.00
#
_symmetry.space_group_name_H-M   'P 1'
#
loop_
_entity.id
_entity.type
_entity.pdbx_description
1 polymer ?
#
loop_
_entity_poly.entity_id
_entity_poly.type
_entity_poly.pdbx_seq_one_letter_code
_entity_poly.pdbx_strand_id
1 'polypeptide(L)' 'MIAAFFALAVFARCMSHAPLASCLARCHASDPFQPQQRQTLPGLNNIQLNEYWELRFALPIAGTLLAFVQQQAGTYRV' A
#
# COMPACT_ATOMS: atom_id res chain seq x y z
N MET A 1 -10.12 -4.94 7.17
CA MET A 1 -9.35 -3.77 6.70
C MET A 1 -7.89 -3.75 7.19
N ILE A 2 -7.62 -4.11 8.44
CA ILE A 2 -6.28 -4.06 9.05
C ILE A 2 -5.24 -4.98 8.38
N ALA A 3 -5.64 -6.18 7.94
CA ALA A 3 -4.72 -7.15 7.33
C ALA A 3 -4.05 -6.67 6.03
N ALA A 4 -4.76 -5.88 5.21
CA ALA A 4 -4.21 -5.35 3.96
C ALA A 4 -3.11 -4.31 4.20
N PHE A 5 -3.25 -3.48 5.24
CA PHE A 5 -2.22 -2.51 5.62
C PHE A 5 -0.97 -3.19 6.14
N PHE A 6 -1.11 -4.25 6.94
CA PHE A 6 0.03 -5.03 7.38
C PHE A 6 0.76 -5.70 6.21
N ALA A 7 0.03 -6.29 5.25
CA ALA A 7 0.62 -6.87 4.06
C ALA A 7 1.42 -5.84 3.25
N LEU A 8 0.87 -4.63 3.07
CA LEU A 8 1.56 -3.52 2.41
C LEU A 8 2.78 -3.02 3.19
N ALA A 9 2.72 -2.98 4.52
CA ALA A 9 3.84 -2.59 5.37
C ALA A 9 4.99 -3.61 5.31
N VAL A 10 4.66 -4.91 5.31
CA VAL A 10 5.64 -5.99 5.15
C VAL A 10 6.26 -5.92 3.76
N PHE A 11 5.46 -5.74 2.70
CA PHE A 11 5.96 -5.55 1.34
C PHE A 11 6.91 -4.35 1.24
N ALA A 12 6.52 -3.19 1.80
CA ALA A 12 7.36 -1.99 1.79
C ALA A 12 8.72 -2.23 2.45
N ARG A 13 8.75 -3.03 3.53
CA ARG A 13 9.97 -3.41 4.24
C ARG A 13 10.81 -4.42 3.44
N CYS A 14 10.20 -5.47 2.89
CA CYS A 14 10.91 -6.51 2.14
C CYS A 14 11.51 -5.98 0.83
N MET A 15 10.83 -5.05 0.17
CA MET A 15 11.27 -4.47 -1.10
C MET A 15 12.02 -3.14 -0.94
N SER A 16 12.31 -2.70 0.30
CA SER A 16 12.91 -1.39 0.60
C SER A 16 12.19 -0.21 -0.07
N HIS A 17 10.87 -0.30 -0.21
CA HIS A 17 10.05 0.69 -0.91
C HIS A 17 9.72 1.87 0.01
N ALA A 18 10.70 2.75 0.22
CA ALA A 18 10.62 3.93 1.10
C ALA A 18 9.38 4.83 0.87
N PRO A 19 8.92 5.08 -0.38
CA PRO A 19 7.71 5.87 -0.60
C PRO A 19 6.45 5.25 -0.01
N LEU A 20 6.33 3.92 -0.08
CA LEU A 20 5.17 3.20 0.45
C LEU A 20 5.20 3.16 1.98
N ALA A 21 6.37 2.92 2.57
CA ALA A 21 6.55 2.97 4.02
C ALA A 21 6.18 4.36 4.59
N SER A 22 6.62 5.44 3.92
CA SER A 22 6.29 6.81 4.31
C SER A 22 4.79 7.12 4.17
N CYS A 23 4.13 6.57 3.15
CA CYS A 23 2.69 6.72 2.95
C CYS A 23 1.90 6.01 4.06
N LEU A 24 2.24 4.76 4.36
CA LEU A 24 1.59 3.96 5.41
C LEU A 24 1.79 4.55 6.81
N ALA A 25 2.94 5.16 7.10
CA ALA A 25 3.19 5.82 8.38
C ALA A 25 2.29 7.05 8.61
N ARG A 26 1.78 7.67 7.54
CA ARG A 26 0.92 8.86 7.60
C ARG A 26 -0.57 8.55 7.42
N CYS A 27 -0.90 7.33 6.97
CA CYS A 27 -2.27 6.94 6.66
C CYS A 27 -2.69 5.80 7.58
N HIS A 28 -3.48 6.13 8.61
CA HIS A 28 -4.13 5.11 9.43
C HIS A 28 -5.41 4.64 8.72
N ALA A 29 -5.59 3.32 8.64
CA ALA A 29 -6.74 2.69 7.95
C ALA A 29 -8.10 3.09 8.53
N SER A 30 -8.12 3.61 9.75
CA SER A 30 -9.31 3.96 10.52
C SER A 30 -9.64 5.45 10.47
N ASP A 31 -8.72 6.27 9.96
CA ASP A 31 -8.88 7.72 9.98
C ASP A 31 -9.59 8.22 8.71
N PRO A 32 -10.44 9.25 8.84
CA PRO A 32 -11.00 9.93 7.68
C PRO A 32 -9.88 10.53 6.83
N PHE A 33 -10.07 10.52 5.51
CA PHE A 33 -9.07 11.03 4.59
C PHE A 33 -8.81 12.53 4.83
N GLN A 34 -7.56 12.87 5.10
CA GLN A 34 -7.08 14.23 5.31
C GLN A 34 -6.46 14.76 4.01
N PRO A 35 -6.67 16.03 3.62
CA PRO A 35 -6.06 16.61 2.41
C PRO A 35 -4.53 16.42 2.32
N GLN A 36 -3.84 16.38 3.46
CA GLN A 36 -2.40 16.17 3.57
C GLN A 36 -1.96 14.75 3.18
N GLN A 37 -2.88 13.78 3.16
CA GLN A 37 -2.64 12.42 2.70
C GLN A 37 -2.66 12.30 1.17
N ARG A 38 -3.22 13.30 0.45
CA ARG A 38 -3.17 13.35 -1.01
C ARG A 38 -1.74 13.62 -1.46
N GLN A 39 -1.07 12.58 -1.93
CA GLN A 39 0.34 12.65 -2.29
C GLN A 39 0.64 11.82 -3.53
N THR A 40 1.44 12.42 -4.41
CA THR A 40 2.04 11.77 -5.57
C THR A 40 3.49 11.49 -5.21
N LEU A 41 3.83 10.23 -5.01
CA LEU A 41 5.17 9.74 -4.75
C LEU A 41 5.66 8.95 -5.98
N PRO A 42 6.98 8.72 -6.14
CA PRO A 42 7.49 7.93 -7.25
C PRO A 42 6.83 6.54 -7.31
N GLY A 43 6.02 6.33 -8.34
CA GLY A 43 5.31 5.07 -8.58
C GLY A 43 4.16 4.75 -7.60
N LEU A 44 3.75 5.70 -6.75
CA LEU A 44 2.64 5.54 -5.81
C LEU A 44 1.85 6.85 -5.68
N ASN A 45 0.55 6.80 -5.93
CA ASN A 45 -0.35 7.92 -5.70
C ASN A 45 -1.38 7.55 -4.64
N ASN A 46 -1.51 8.37 -3.61
CA ASN A 46 -2.63 8.31 -2.69
C ASN A 46 -3.67 9.33 -3.11
N ILE A 47 -4.83 8.85 -3.55
CA ILE A 47 -5.92 9.70 -4.04
C ILE A 47 -7.20 9.46 -3.25
N GLN A 48 -8.03 10.50 -3.17
CA GLN A 48 -9.38 10.40 -2.61
C GLN A 48 -10.38 10.37 -3.76
N LEU A 49 -11.30 9.40 -3.71
CA LEU A 49 -12.45 9.29 -4.59
C LEU A 49 -13.71 9.30 -3.73
N ASN A 50 -14.39 10.45 -3.69
CA ASN A 50 -15.59 10.65 -2.87
C ASN A 50 -15.31 10.35 -1.38
N GLU A 51 -16.02 9.38 -0.81
CA GLU A 51 -15.89 8.94 0.59
C GLU A 51 -14.76 7.93 0.81
N TYR A 52 -14.13 7.45 -0.26
CA TYR A 52 -13.07 6.45 -0.21
C TYR A 52 -11.73 7.05 -0.62
N TRP A 53 -10.67 6.33 -0.30
CA TRP A 53 -9.34 6.65 -0.77
C TRP A 53 -8.64 5.39 -1.26
N GLU A 54 -7.75 5.58 -2.23
CA GLU A 54 -7.07 4.51 -2.95
C GLU A 54 -5.56 4.77 -2.99
N LEU A 55 -4.79 3.69 -2.84
CA LEU A 55 -3.39 3.66 -3.21
C LEU A 55 -3.27 3.12 -4.63
N ARG A 56 -2.82 3.97 -5.55
CA ARG A 56 -2.54 3.61 -6.94
C ARG A 56 -1.06 3.41 -7.13
N PHE A 57 -0.70 2.22 -7.58
CA PHE A 57 0.68 1.85 -7.85
C PHE A 57 0.97 1.94 -9.35
N ALA A 58 2.18 2.36 -9.72
CA ALA A 58 2.66 2.18 -11.08
C ALA A 58 2.75 0.68 -11.42
N LEU A 59 2.53 0.35 -12.69
CA LEU A 59 2.45 -1.03 -13.18
C LEU A 59 3.58 -1.95 -12.68
N PRO A 60 4.86 -1.51 -12.69
CA PRO A 60 5.96 -2.35 -12.19
C PRO A 60 5.83 -2.70 -10.71
N ILE A 61 5.45 -1.73 -9.87
CA ILE A 61 5.29 -1.92 -8.43
C ILE A 61 4.06 -2.78 -8.15
N ALA A 62 2.96 -2.56 -8.89
CA ALA A 62 1.76 -3.39 -8.80
C ALA A 62 2.06 -4.86 -9.14
N GLY A 63 2.87 -5.12 -10.17
CA GLY A 63 3.31 -6.46 -10.54
C GLY A 63 4.13 -7.13 -9.44
N THR A 64 5.07 -6.41 -8.83
CA THR A 64 5.89 -6.94 -7.72
C THR A 64 5.06 -7.18 -6.46
N LEU A 65 4.12 -6.30 -6.14
CA LEU A 65 3.19 -6.49 -5.02
C LEU A 65 2.31 -7.72 -5.24
N LEU A 66 1.77 -7.91 -6.44
CA LEU A 66 0.97 -9.08 -6.78
C LEU A 66 1.78 -10.37 -6.61
N ALA A 67 3.00 -10.41 -7.17
CA ALA A 67 3.89 -11.56 -7.03
C ALA A 67 4.23 -11.86 -5.55
N PHE A 68 4.48 -10.81 -4.76
CA PHE A 68 4.73 -10.95 -3.32
C PHE A 68 3.52 -11.54 -2.58
N VAL A 69 2.32 -11.01 -2.83
CA VAL A 69 1.08 -11.53 -2.21
C VAL A 69 0.82 -12.97 -2.64
N GLN A 70 1.03 -13.32 -3.91
CA GLN A 70 0.88 -14.69 -4.41
C GLN A 70 1.87 -15.66 -3.74
N GLN A 71 3.12 -15.25 -3.56
CA GLN A 71 4.12 -16.04 -2.84
C GLN A 71 3.68 -16.28 -1.39
N GLN A 72 3.23 -15.24 -0.69
CA GLN A 72 2.79 -15.37 0.71
C GLN A 72 1.49 -16.17 0.84
N ALA A 73 0.53 -16.01 -0.06
CA ALA A 73 -0.72 -16.77 -0.08
C ALA A 73 -0.49 -18.26 -0.38
N GLY A 74 0.53 -18.59 -1.17
CA GLY A 74 0.99 -19.97 -1.39
C GLY A 74 1.58 -20.63 -0.14
N THR A 75 2.13 -19.84 0.79
CA THR A 75 2.75 -20.33 2.04
C THR A 75 1.73 -20.71 3.14
N TYR A 76 0.47 -20.24 3.05
CA TYR A 76 -0.60 -20.53 4.02
C TYR A 76 -1.52 -21.69 3.61
N ARG A 77 -1.05 -22.60 2.74
CA ARG A 77 -1.70 -23.89 2.48
C ARG A 77 -0.97 -25.02 3.21
N VAL A 78 -1.17 -25.12 4.53
CA VAL A 78 -1.03 -26.36 5.32
C VAL A 78 -2.09 -26.34 6.41
#